data_AF-A0A4P8HAX2-F1
#
_entry.id   AF-A0A4P8HAX2-F1
#
_cell.length_a   1.000
_cell.length_b   1.000
_cell.length_c   1.000
_cell.angle_alpha   90.00
_cell.angle_beta   90.00
_cell.angle_gamma   90.00
#
_symmetry.space_group_name_H-M   'P 1'
#
loop_
_entity.id
_entity.type
_entity.pdbx_description
1 polymer ?
#
loop_
_entity_poly.entity_id
_entity_poly.type
_entity_poly.pdbx_seq_one_letter_code
_entity_poly.pdbx_strand_id
1 'polypeptide(L)'
;MTVRPAAAATRSLSAAEARVLFVHAHPDDESILTGGTMAQLAAAGAAVTLLTATRGEGGEVIGEEHAALFGDRPGLAAHRETELAAAVAALGVSDHRFLGDGEAGGARGGLPARRFEDSGMEWGPDGHAREPAEMPAAALCRTPVGEVAAYIREVVRDVDPHLVITYSDGGGYGHPDHRHVHRATVEALRGIVPAPGEPGAAAAAVPAAHTPPVLLFADTPAEVAAQAFDPQRPGFDLTGFAPAESIPTIAAEAPISVIEDVSAFAGAKAMAMAAHATQVTVAGEFFALSNGIGQHIGDVEYYTSAAFPGPVPDPDGPYGSVLDTVRVPLAPPTPAATEATAVERDERGPGAPGSGAAAGAAGAGAATGTTDTSADAAGTRRKVGIGAAIHAIIVGVLIGALGTAQHLNATAVDLAGQDVVVPWGLVLALVLVTAGLWHIATLYRSTGLVVLTAAVISGIGFLFGQPALLPGSDLLVTGSLRSITWIFAPMIIAAILAFTLPALRRRRSAPEPQSSADRN
;
A
#
# COMPACT_ATOMS: atom_id res chain seq x y z
N MET A 1 -22.79 -18.88 50.25
CA MET A 1 -22.84 -17.70 49.38
C MET A 1 -21.43 -17.43 48.88
N THR A 2 -21.07 -17.98 47.73
CA THR A 2 -19.74 -17.82 47.13
C THR A 2 -19.61 -16.40 46.58
N VAL A 3 -18.73 -15.59 47.16
CA VAL A 3 -18.39 -14.29 46.59
C VAL A 3 -17.63 -14.54 45.30
N ARG A 4 -18.28 -14.31 44.16
CA ARG A 4 -17.62 -14.24 42.86
C ARG A 4 -16.59 -13.10 42.96
N PRO A 5 -15.28 -13.34 42.75
CA PRO A 5 -14.30 -12.28 42.86
C PRO A 5 -14.68 -11.14 41.91
N ALA A 6 -14.57 -9.90 42.37
CA ALA A 6 -14.77 -8.75 41.50
C ALA A 6 -13.77 -8.85 40.35
N ALA A 7 -14.25 -8.78 39.10
CA ALA A 7 -13.37 -8.76 37.95
C ALA A 7 -12.41 -7.58 38.10
N ALA A 8 -11.12 -7.82 37.92
CA ALA A 8 -10.14 -6.73 37.89
C ALA A 8 -10.54 -5.76 36.78
N ALA A 9 -10.58 -4.47 37.09
CA ALA A 9 -10.97 -3.47 36.12
C ALA A 9 -9.93 -3.45 34.98
N THR A 10 -10.41 -3.58 33.75
CA THR A 10 -9.60 -3.67 32.53
C THR A 10 -9.94 -2.52 31.58
N ARG A 11 -9.08 -2.30 30.59
CA ARG A 11 -9.32 -1.45 29.42
C ARG A 11 -8.91 -2.18 28.16
N SER A 12 -9.31 -1.67 27.01
CA SER A 12 -8.71 -2.06 25.73
C SER A 12 -7.22 -1.70 25.68
N LEU A 13 -6.47 -2.49 24.93
CA LEU A 13 -5.09 -2.21 24.56
C LEU A 13 -5.04 -0.98 23.65
N SER A 14 -4.06 -0.08 23.85
CA SER A 14 -3.86 1.04 22.92
C SER A 14 -2.89 0.65 21.80
N ALA A 15 -3.04 1.26 20.62
CA ALA A 15 -2.21 0.91 19.46
C ALA A 15 -0.70 1.04 19.75
N ALA A 16 -0.27 2.12 20.42
CA ALA A 16 1.13 2.32 20.82
C ALA A 16 1.69 1.30 21.84
N GLU A 17 0.83 0.45 22.42
CA GLU A 17 1.23 -0.69 23.27
C GLU A 17 1.08 -2.04 22.54
N ALA A 18 0.46 -2.05 21.36
CA ALA A 18 0.09 -3.27 20.66
C ALA A 18 1.27 -3.92 19.95
N ARG A 19 1.37 -5.24 20.11
CA ARG A 19 2.22 -6.14 19.33
C ARG A 19 1.28 -7.12 18.64
N VAL A 20 1.22 -7.10 17.32
CA VAL A 20 0.22 -7.84 16.53
C VAL A 20 0.94 -8.69 15.49
N LEU A 21 0.69 -10.00 15.52
CA LEU A 21 1.30 -10.96 14.61
C LEU A 21 0.25 -11.47 13.61
N PHE A 22 0.48 -11.19 12.34
CA PHE A 22 -0.30 -11.74 11.22
C PHE A 22 0.40 -12.99 10.69
N VAL A 23 -0.31 -14.11 10.59
CA VAL A 23 0.25 -15.40 10.14
C VAL A 23 -0.48 -15.88 8.88
N HIS A 24 0.20 -15.76 7.75
CA HIS A 24 -0.30 -16.05 6.40
C HIS A 24 0.56 -17.13 5.70
N ALA A 25 0.09 -17.66 4.59
CA ALA A 25 0.69 -18.77 3.88
C ALA A 25 1.58 -18.30 2.72
N HIS A 26 1.13 -17.34 1.91
CA HIS A 26 1.82 -16.88 0.70
C HIS A 26 1.96 -15.35 0.67
N PRO A 27 2.82 -14.80 -0.22
CA PRO A 27 2.91 -13.35 -0.45
C PRO A 27 1.79 -12.83 -1.36
N ASP A 28 0.71 -12.30 -0.76
CA ASP A 28 -0.49 -11.70 -1.37
C ASP A 28 -1.66 -11.73 -0.35
N ASP A 29 -1.77 -12.85 0.36
CA ASP A 29 -2.71 -13.13 1.45
C ASP A 29 -2.86 -11.97 2.44
N GLU A 30 -1.73 -11.36 2.85
CA GLU A 30 -1.73 -10.27 3.83
C GLU A 30 -2.44 -9.02 3.28
N SER A 31 -2.19 -8.68 2.00
CA SER A 31 -2.76 -7.51 1.36
C SER A 31 -4.24 -7.71 1.02
N ILE A 32 -4.64 -8.92 0.64
CA ILE A 32 -6.03 -9.26 0.30
C ILE A 32 -6.90 -9.29 1.57
N LEU A 33 -6.48 -10.05 2.58
CA LEU A 33 -7.33 -10.40 3.74
C LEU A 33 -7.26 -9.41 4.89
N THR A 34 -6.09 -8.79 5.14
CA THR A 34 -5.81 -8.03 6.38
C THR A 34 -5.09 -6.70 6.14
N GLY A 35 -4.85 -6.31 4.89
CA GLY A 35 -3.98 -5.19 4.53
C GLY A 35 -4.49 -3.85 5.06
N GLY A 36 -5.81 -3.67 5.14
CA GLY A 36 -6.42 -2.49 5.73
C GLY A 36 -6.13 -2.39 7.23
N THR A 37 -6.39 -3.46 7.99
CA THR A 37 -6.13 -3.53 9.43
C THR A 37 -4.62 -3.42 9.72
N MET A 38 -3.76 -4.06 8.93
CA MET A 38 -2.30 -3.93 9.05
C MET A 38 -1.82 -2.49 8.89
N ALA A 39 -2.29 -1.78 7.84
CA ALA A 39 -1.92 -0.39 7.60
C ALA A 39 -2.49 0.57 8.66
N GLN A 40 -3.71 0.33 9.12
CA GLN A 40 -4.36 1.08 10.19
C GLN A 40 -3.63 0.94 11.52
N LEU A 41 -3.25 -0.28 11.90
CA LEU A 41 -2.48 -0.56 13.11
C LEU A 41 -1.08 0.05 13.05
N ALA A 42 -0.37 -0.10 11.93
CA ALA A 42 0.96 0.48 11.73
C ALA A 42 0.92 2.02 11.81
N ALA A 43 -0.05 2.66 11.15
CA ALA A 43 -0.25 4.11 11.20
C ALA A 43 -0.66 4.61 12.60
N ALA A 44 -1.37 3.79 13.38
CA ALA A 44 -1.71 4.07 14.77
C ALA A 44 -0.53 3.82 15.76
N GLY A 45 0.61 3.34 15.28
CA GLY A 45 1.83 3.14 16.07
C GLY A 45 1.97 1.77 16.73
N ALA A 46 1.20 0.76 16.29
CA ALA A 46 1.38 -0.62 16.74
C ALA A 46 2.62 -1.28 16.12
N ALA A 47 3.25 -2.16 16.88
CA ALA A 47 4.27 -3.07 16.35
C ALA A 47 3.57 -4.22 15.61
N VAL A 48 3.44 -4.07 14.30
CA VAL A 48 2.90 -5.09 13.39
C VAL A 48 4.03 -5.97 12.86
N THR A 49 3.93 -7.28 13.07
CA THR A 49 4.81 -8.30 12.47
C THR A 49 3.99 -9.16 11.51
N LEU A 50 4.51 -9.37 10.29
CA LEU A 50 4.00 -10.37 9.35
C LEU A 50 4.87 -11.63 9.40
N LEU A 51 4.22 -12.80 9.40
CA LEU A 51 4.85 -14.11 9.26
C LEU A 51 4.20 -14.85 8.09
N THR A 52 4.94 -14.99 6.99
CA THR A 52 4.51 -15.69 5.78
C THR A 52 5.13 -17.09 5.75
N ALA A 53 4.31 -18.14 5.61
CA ALA A 53 4.78 -19.51 5.78
C ALA A 53 5.65 -20.03 4.62
N THR A 54 5.38 -19.58 3.40
CA THR A 54 6.03 -20.00 2.15
C THR A 54 6.43 -18.78 1.31
N ARG A 55 6.94 -19.00 0.09
CA ARG A 55 7.24 -17.91 -0.86
C ARG A 55 6.32 -17.94 -2.10
N GLY A 56 5.21 -18.67 -2.04
CA GLY A 56 4.22 -18.70 -3.11
C GLY A 56 4.70 -19.36 -4.40
N GLU A 57 5.60 -20.34 -4.28
CA GLU A 57 6.27 -21.01 -5.40
C GLU A 57 5.36 -21.90 -6.27
N GLY A 58 4.14 -22.17 -5.83
CA GLY A 58 3.10 -22.91 -6.55
C GLY A 58 2.11 -22.01 -7.27
N GLY A 59 2.24 -20.69 -7.14
CA GLY A 59 1.37 -19.70 -7.79
C GLY A 59 1.38 -19.79 -9.32
N GLU A 60 0.25 -19.41 -9.91
CA GLU A 60 0.18 -19.05 -11.32
C GLU A 60 0.87 -17.68 -11.54
N VAL A 61 0.98 -17.23 -12.80
CA VAL A 61 1.67 -15.97 -13.13
C VAL A 61 0.87 -15.15 -14.13
N ILE A 62 0.51 -13.93 -13.74
CA ILE A 62 -0.18 -12.95 -14.57
C ILE A 62 0.83 -12.15 -15.42
N GLY A 63 0.45 -11.87 -16.67
CA GLY A 63 1.10 -10.90 -17.54
C GLY A 63 2.27 -11.45 -18.36
N GLU A 64 2.35 -11.02 -19.63
CA GLU A 64 3.41 -11.47 -20.56
C GLU A 64 4.82 -11.10 -20.08
N GLU A 65 4.99 -10.01 -19.33
CA GLU A 65 6.31 -9.59 -18.84
C GLU A 65 6.86 -10.46 -17.70
N HIS A 66 6.00 -11.26 -17.04
CA HIS A 66 6.39 -12.23 -16.01
C HIS A 66 6.32 -13.69 -16.48
N ALA A 67 5.79 -13.98 -17.67
CA ALA A 67 5.48 -15.33 -18.15
C ALA A 67 6.64 -16.34 -18.13
N ALA A 68 7.89 -15.88 -18.11
CA ALA A 68 9.08 -16.74 -17.94
C ALA A 68 9.20 -17.38 -16.54
N LEU A 69 8.51 -16.83 -15.52
CA LEU A 69 8.46 -17.37 -14.16
C LEU A 69 7.46 -18.52 -14.01
N PHE A 70 6.57 -18.73 -14.98
CA PHE A 70 5.52 -19.75 -14.89
C PHE A 70 6.12 -21.17 -14.85
N GLY A 71 6.00 -21.84 -13.70
CA GLY A 71 6.60 -23.15 -13.43
C GLY A 71 8.07 -23.10 -12.96
N ASP A 72 8.74 -21.95 -13.02
CA ASP A 72 10.05 -21.75 -12.39
C ASP A 72 9.87 -21.48 -10.89
N ARG A 73 9.62 -22.55 -10.12
CA ARG A 73 9.35 -22.46 -8.67
C ARG A 73 10.40 -21.61 -7.91
N PRO A 74 11.73 -21.77 -8.11
CA PRO A 74 12.73 -20.91 -7.48
C PRO A 74 12.71 -19.45 -7.99
N GLY A 75 12.52 -19.23 -9.30
CA GLY A 75 12.47 -17.89 -9.88
C GLY A 75 11.26 -17.09 -9.38
N LEU A 76 10.08 -17.71 -9.37
CA LEU A 76 8.85 -17.12 -8.84
C LEU A 76 8.98 -16.81 -7.34
N ALA A 77 9.62 -17.68 -6.55
CA ALA A 77 9.90 -17.43 -5.14
C ALA A 77 10.71 -16.13 -4.93
N ALA A 78 11.83 -16.02 -5.65
CA ALA A 78 12.71 -14.85 -5.56
C ALA A 78 12.04 -13.56 -6.05
N HIS A 79 11.07 -13.67 -6.97
CA HIS A 79 10.26 -12.55 -7.42
C HIS A 79 9.23 -12.13 -6.36
N ARG A 80 8.44 -13.08 -5.85
CA ARG A 80 7.41 -12.84 -4.82
C ARG A 80 8.01 -12.34 -3.49
N GLU A 81 9.26 -12.65 -3.18
CA GLU A 81 10.01 -12.01 -2.08
C GLU A 81 10.15 -10.48 -2.27
N THR A 82 10.34 -10.00 -3.51
CA THR A 82 10.41 -8.56 -3.80
C THR A 82 9.04 -7.88 -3.88
N GLU A 83 8.02 -8.60 -4.37
CA GLU A 83 6.63 -8.16 -4.35
C GLU A 83 6.14 -7.97 -2.91
N LEU A 84 6.41 -8.93 -2.01
CA LEU A 84 6.09 -8.83 -0.59
C LEU A 84 6.76 -7.62 0.07
N ALA A 85 8.05 -7.42 -0.18
CA ALA A 85 8.80 -6.31 0.39
C ALA A 85 8.24 -4.95 -0.06
N ALA A 86 7.72 -4.85 -1.28
CA ALA A 86 7.02 -3.66 -1.77
C ALA A 86 5.60 -3.52 -1.16
N ALA A 87 4.87 -4.63 -1.02
CA ALA A 87 3.53 -4.66 -0.43
C ALA A 87 3.54 -4.23 1.04
N VAL A 88 4.37 -4.84 1.89
CA VAL A 88 4.45 -4.48 3.31
C VAL A 88 4.93 -3.04 3.51
N ALA A 89 5.81 -2.54 2.63
CA ALA A 89 6.22 -1.14 2.64
C ALA A 89 5.07 -0.18 2.28
N ALA A 90 4.17 -0.56 1.37
CA ALA A 90 2.95 0.20 1.07
C ALA A 90 1.93 0.18 2.23
N LEU A 91 1.90 -0.90 3.01
CA LEU A 91 1.14 -1.00 4.27
C LEU A 91 1.83 -0.31 5.47
N GLY A 92 3.08 0.17 5.32
CA GLY A 92 3.86 0.75 6.42
C GLY A 92 4.39 -0.26 7.45
N VAL A 93 4.33 -1.56 7.14
CA VAL A 93 4.77 -2.67 7.98
C VAL A 93 6.25 -2.93 7.73
N SER A 94 7.06 -2.98 8.80
CA SER A 94 8.53 -3.08 8.70
C SER A 94 9.11 -4.40 9.18
N ASP A 95 8.42 -5.13 10.07
CA ASP A 95 8.79 -6.49 10.46
C ASP A 95 7.99 -7.51 9.64
N HIS A 96 8.64 -8.14 8.65
CA HIS A 96 8.07 -9.23 7.88
C HIS A 96 9.09 -10.38 7.79
N ARG A 97 8.61 -11.62 7.91
CA ARG A 97 9.44 -12.80 8.15
C ARG A 97 8.91 -14.00 7.37
N PHE A 98 9.79 -14.83 6.83
CA PHE A 98 9.43 -16.14 6.32
C PHE A 98 9.59 -17.22 7.40
N LEU A 99 8.62 -18.13 7.51
CA LEU A 99 8.62 -19.17 8.55
C LEU A 99 9.84 -20.10 8.42
N GLY A 100 10.55 -20.30 9.54
CA GLY A 100 11.73 -21.18 9.61
C GLY A 100 13.00 -20.61 8.98
N ASP A 101 12.98 -19.37 8.50
CA ASP A 101 14.11 -18.68 7.85
C ASP A 101 15.14 -18.12 8.86
N GLY A 102 15.86 -19.05 9.52
CA GLY A 102 16.91 -18.74 10.49
C GLY A 102 16.42 -17.93 11.70
N GLU A 103 17.32 -17.16 12.33
CA GLU A 103 17.03 -16.35 13.52
C GLU A 103 15.98 -15.24 13.29
N ALA A 104 15.72 -14.87 12.04
CA ALA A 104 14.66 -13.93 11.68
C ALA A 104 13.29 -14.64 11.61
N GLY A 105 13.25 -15.79 10.92
CA GLY A 105 12.05 -16.59 10.66
C GLY A 105 11.59 -17.54 11.77
N GLY A 106 12.31 -17.59 12.89
CA GLY A 106 11.89 -18.31 14.09
C GLY A 106 13.01 -18.86 14.96
N ALA A 107 14.13 -19.31 14.38
CA ALA A 107 15.11 -20.24 14.98
C ALA A 107 15.85 -19.79 16.26
N ARG A 108 15.50 -18.64 16.85
CA ARG A 108 15.97 -18.19 18.18
C ARG A 108 15.64 -19.18 19.30
N GLY A 109 14.66 -20.06 19.13
CA GLY A 109 14.34 -21.14 20.06
C GLY A 109 15.20 -22.41 19.91
N GLY A 110 16.04 -22.49 18.87
CA GLY A 110 16.98 -23.59 18.63
C GLY A 110 16.54 -24.63 17.61
N LEU A 111 15.44 -24.42 16.87
CA LEU A 111 15.14 -25.24 15.69
C LEU A 111 16.14 -24.97 14.55
N PRO A 112 16.45 -25.96 13.68
CA PRO A 112 17.27 -25.73 12.49
C PRO A 112 16.51 -24.85 11.48
N ALA A 113 17.23 -24.08 10.66
CA ALA A 113 16.59 -23.35 9.56
C ALA A 113 15.90 -24.33 8.59
N ARG A 114 14.61 -24.10 8.32
CA ARG A 114 13.77 -24.95 7.47
C ARG A 114 12.90 -24.06 6.59
N ARG A 115 13.18 -24.08 5.28
CA ARG A 115 12.36 -23.42 4.26
C ARG A 115 11.19 -24.33 3.91
N PHE A 116 9.97 -23.87 4.16
CA PHE A 116 8.76 -24.52 3.67
C PHE A 116 8.47 -24.04 2.25
N GLU A 117 7.97 -24.95 1.40
CA GLU A 117 7.51 -24.61 0.05
C GLU A 117 5.99 -24.52 0.01
N ASP A 118 5.48 -23.62 -0.83
CA ASP A 118 4.09 -23.63 -1.30
C ASP A 118 3.71 -25.01 -1.87
N SER A 119 2.62 -25.59 -1.35
CA SER A 119 2.14 -26.92 -1.72
C SER A 119 1.41 -26.95 -3.06
N GLY A 120 0.94 -25.81 -3.55
CA GLY A 120 -0.02 -25.69 -4.64
C GLY A 120 -1.42 -26.21 -4.30
N MET A 121 -2.33 -26.13 -5.27
CA MET A 121 -3.72 -26.57 -5.13
C MET A 121 -4.31 -27.13 -6.42
N GLU A 122 -5.42 -27.84 -6.29
CA GLU A 122 -6.36 -28.13 -7.38
C GLU A 122 -7.74 -27.56 -7.04
N TRP A 123 -8.53 -27.20 -8.05
CA TRP A 123 -9.95 -26.88 -7.87
C TRP A 123 -10.80 -28.14 -7.69
N GLY A 124 -11.63 -28.13 -6.65
CA GLY A 124 -12.62 -29.15 -6.34
C GLY A 124 -13.91 -29.02 -7.16
N PRO A 125 -14.72 -30.09 -7.25
CA PRO A 125 -16.01 -30.08 -7.95
C PRO A 125 -17.09 -29.25 -7.22
N ASP A 126 -16.78 -28.80 -6.01
CA ASP A 126 -17.53 -27.89 -5.16
C ASP A 126 -17.16 -26.41 -5.36
N GLY A 127 -16.13 -26.11 -6.16
CA GLY A 127 -15.64 -24.73 -6.39
C GLY A 127 -14.68 -24.21 -5.31
N HIS A 128 -14.14 -25.10 -4.48
CA HIS A 128 -13.15 -24.78 -3.45
C HIS A 128 -11.80 -25.43 -3.74
N ALA A 129 -10.72 -24.89 -3.18
CA ALA A 129 -9.40 -25.47 -3.35
C ALA A 129 -9.21 -26.75 -2.49
N ARG A 130 -8.41 -27.68 -3.02
CA ARG A 130 -7.99 -28.93 -2.37
C ARG A 130 -6.49 -29.16 -2.51
N GLU A 131 -5.99 -30.10 -1.72
CA GLU A 131 -4.64 -30.66 -1.91
C GLU A 131 -4.49 -31.25 -3.33
N PRO A 132 -3.41 -30.91 -4.06
CA PRO A 132 -3.18 -31.45 -5.40
C PRO A 132 -2.65 -32.88 -5.35
N ALA A 133 -2.79 -33.63 -6.45
CA ALA A 133 -2.36 -35.03 -6.53
C ALA A 133 -0.83 -35.21 -6.46
N GLU A 134 -0.06 -34.21 -6.90
CA GLU A 134 1.39 -34.15 -6.82
C GLU A 134 1.83 -32.80 -6.22
N MET A 135 2.82 -32.82 -5.33
CA MET A 135 3.34 -31.62 -4.65
C MET A 135 4.78 -31.83 -4.12
N PRO A 136 5.55 -30.77 -3.85
CA PRO A 136 6.94 -30.85 -3.41
C PRO A 136 7.19 -31.74 -2.19
N ALA A 137 8.43 -32.17 -2.00
CA ALA A 137 8.86 -32.90 -0.80
C ALA A 137 8.87 -32.00 0.46
N ALA A 138 9.10 -30.70 0.30
CA ALA A 138 9.11 -29.69 1.36
C ALA A 138 7.79 -28.88 1.45
N ALA A 139 6.73 -29.32 0.75
CA ALA A 139 5.41 -28.71 0.76
C ALA A 139 4.90 -28.51 2.20
N LEU A 140 4.40 -27.31 2.51
CA LEU A 140 3.98 -26.95 3.86
C LEU A 140 2.88 -27.90 4.37
N CYS A 141 1.83 -28.17 3.59
CA CYS A 141 0.71 -29.01 4.03
C CYS A 141 1.09 -30.48 4.32
N ARG A 142 2.21 -30.97 3.75
CA ARG A 142 2.78 -32.31 4.02
C ARG A 142 3.61 -32.38 5.30
N THR A 143 4.04 -31.25 5.84
CA THR A 143 4.74 -31.22 7.13
C THR A 143 3.75 -31.61 8.24
N PRO A 144 4.13 -32.36 9.28
CA PRO A 144 3.26 -32.56 10.43
C PRO A 144 2.90 -31.22 11.10
N VAL A 145 1.61 -30.98 11.37
CA VAL A 145 1.10 -29.70 11.95
C VAL A 145 1.91 -29.26 13.17
N GLY A 146 2.21 -30.20 14.08
CA GLY A 146 3.00 -29.93 15.30
C GLY A 146 4.46 -29.52 15.06
N GLU A 147 5.05 -29.82 13.89
CA GLU A 147 6.35 -29.28 13.49
C GLU A 147 6.20 -27.82 13.01
N VAL A 148 5.26 -27.53 12.11
CA VAL A 148 4.98 -26.15 11.65
C VAL A 148 4.63 -25.25 12.86
N ALA A 149 3.79 -25.77 13.76
CA ALA A 149 3.41 -25.12 15.02
C ALA A 149 4.60 -24.86 15.95
N ALA A 150 5.69 -25.64 15.86
CA ALA A 150 6.89 -25.40 16.65
C ALA A 150 7.62 -24.13 16.19
N TYR A 151 7.82 -23.95 14.88
CA TYR A 151 8.42 -22.73 14.31
C TYR A 151 7.54 -21.49 14.57
N ILE A 152 6.21 -21.59 14.38
CA ILE A 152 5.28 -20.48 14.69
C ILE A 152 5.38 -20.14 16.19
N ARG A 153 5.50 -21.14 17.08
CA ARG A 153 5.67 -20.90 18.53
C ARG A 153 7.00 -20.24 18.88
N GLU A 154 8.06 -20.40 18.09
CA GLU A 154 9.29 -19.60 18.28
C GLU A 154 9.06 -18.13 17.93
N VAL A 155 8.41 -17.82 16.79
CA VAL A 155 8.10 -16.42 16.41
C VAL A 155 7.16 -15.76 17.43
N VAL A 156 6.16 -16.46 17.94
CA VAL A 156 5.27 -15.94 19.01
C VAL A 156 6.04 -15.66 20.31
N ARG A 157 7.09 -16.43 20.63
CA ARG A 157 7.96 -16.16 21.80
C ARG A 157 8.86 -14.95 21.60
N ASP A 158 9.29 -14.69 20.36
CA ASP A 158 10.16 -13.56 19.99
C ASP A 158 9.40 -12.23 19.89
N VAL A 159 8.21 -12.25 19.28
CA VAL A 159 7.34 -11.08 19.07
C VAL A 159 6.56 -10.72 20.34
N ASP A 160 6.30 -11.70 21.21
CA ASP A 160 5.41 -11.56 22.37
C ASP A 160 4.08 -10.86 22.02
N PRO A 161 3.31 -11.37 21.03
CA PRO A 161 2.14 -10.67 20.53
C PRO A 161 1.04 -10.61 21.59
N HIS A 162 0.35 -9.48 21.62
CA HIS A 162 -0.91 -9.33 22.36
C HIS A 162 -2.11 -9.89 21.56
N LEU A 163 -1.99 -9.95 20.24
CA LEU A 163 -3.01 -10.37 19.29
C LEU A 163 -2.35 -11.14 18.14
N VAL A 164 -2.97 -12.26 17.73
CA VAL A 164 -2.60 -13.05 16.55
C VAL A 164 -3.79 -13.15 15.61
N ILE A 165 -3.56 -12.91 14.32
CA ILE A 165 -4.54 -13.02 13.25
C ILE A 165 -4.05 -14.05 12.23
N THR A 166 -4.94 -14.94 11.79
CA THR A 166 -4.70 -15.94 10.72
C THR A 166 -6.03 -16.32 10.06
N TYR A 167 -6.09 -17.39 9.26
CA TYR A 167 -7.32 -17.87 8.59
C TYR A 167 -8.32 -18.53 9.56
N SER A 168 -9.58 -18.67 9.15
CA SER A 168 -10.53 -19.67 9.70
C SER A 168 -10.19 -21.10 9.24
N ASP A 169 -10.76 -22.16 9.84
CA ASP A 169 -10.41 -23.57 9.48
C ASP A 169 -10.82 -23.96 8.05
N GLY A 170 -11.71 -23.18 7.42
CA GLY A 170 -11.99 -23.28 5.99
C GLY A 170 -10.80 -22.84 5.11
N GLY A 171 -9.94 -21.94 5.60
CA GLY A 171 -8.81 -21.41 4.85
C GLY A 171 -9.20 -20.40 3.76
N GLY A 172 -10.27 -19.62 3.96
CA GLY A 172 -10.84 -18.74 2.95
C GLY A 172 -11.47 -19.53 1.81
N TYR A 173 -10.80 -19.64 0.66
CA TYR A 173 -11.27 -20.43 -0.49
C TYR A 173 -10.92 -21.92 -0.44
N GLY A 174 -10.33 -22.38 0.67
CA GLY A 174 -9.93 -23.77 0.83
C GLY A 174 -8.49 -24.09 0.44
N HIS A 175 -7.56 -23.13 0.38
CA HIS A 175 -6.18 -23.49 0.05
C HIS A 175 -5.63 -24.48 1.11
N PRO A 176 -4.97 -25.59 0.71
CA PRO A 176 -4.43 -26.56 1.66
C PRO A 176 -3.50 -25.92 2.69
N ASP A 177 -2.65 -24.99 2.25
CA ASP A 177 -1.72 -24.29 3.15
C ASP A 177 -2.41 -23.29 4.08
N HIS A 178 -3.54 -22.68 3.69
CA HIS A 178 -4.29 -21.80 4.61
C HIS A 178 -4.89 -22.59 5.76
N ARG A 179 -5.49 -23.76 5.45
CA ARG A 179 -5.98 -24.71 6.45
C ARG A 179 -4.83 -25.27 7.30
N HIS A 180 -3.65 -25.47 6.73
CA HIS A 180 -2.48 -25.92 7.48
C HIS A 180 -1.95 -24.83 8.44
N VAL A 181 -1.83 -23.58 7.98
CA VAL A 181 -1.41 -22.43 8.80
C VAL A 181 -2.41 -22.14 9.91
N HIS A 182 -3.73 -22.23 9.66
CA HIS A 182 -4.74 -22.17 10.71
C HIS A 182 -4.46 -23.19 11.82
N ARG A 183 -4.35 -24.47 11.46
CA ARG A 183 -4.16 -25.58 12.42
C ARG A 183 -2.84 -25.45 13.17
N ALA A 184 -1.76 -25.11 12.47
CA ALA A 184 -0.44 -24.91 13.05
C ALA A 184 -0.41 -23.70 14.01
N THR A 185 -1.09 -22.60 13.69
CA THR A 185 -1.19 -21.43 14.57
C THR A 185 -2.03 -21.73 15.82
N VAL A 186 -3.15 -22.42 15.65
CA VAL A 186 -4.01 -22.88 16.77
C VAL A 186 -3.23 -23.82 17.71
N GLU A 187 -2.45 -24.77 17.17
CA GLU A 187 -1.60 -25.66 17.97
C GLU A 187 -0.41 -24.91 18.60
N ALA A 188 0.21 -23.97 17.88
CA ALA A 188 1.30 -23.14 18.37
C ALA A 188 0.87 -22.39 19.64
N LEU A 189 -0.28 -21.69 19.60
CA LEU A 189 -0.77 -20.89 20.72
C LEU A 189 -1.32 -21.73 21.88
N ARG A 190 -2.06 -22.81 21.60
CA ARG A 190 -2.56 -23.72 22.65
C ARG A 190 -1.43 -24.30 23.50
N GLY A 191 -0.30 -24.65 22.88
CA GLY A 191 0.88 -25.16 23.59
C GLY A 191 1.82 -24.11 24.19
N ILE A 192 1.40 -22.84 24.28
CA ILE A 192 2.06 -21.82 25.12
C ILE A 192 1.44 -21.78 26.51
N VAL A 193 0.13 -22.06 26.63
CA VAL A 193 -0.59 -21.97 27.91
C VAL A 193 -0.56 -23.31 28.65
N PRO A 194 -0.22 -23.35 29.96
CA PRO A 194 -0.37 -24.54 30.77
C PRO A 194 -1.83 -25.03 30.82
N ALA A 195 -2.04 -26.33 30.61
CA ALA A 195 -3.38 -26.93 30.67
C ALA A 195 -4.01 -26.73 32.07
N PRO A 196 -5.25 -26.20 32.18
CA PRO A 196 -5.89 -25.98 33.48
C PRO A 196 -6.17 -27.30 34.23
N GLY A 197 -5.32 -27.63 35.19
CA GLY A 197 -5.60 -28.66 36.21
C GLY A 197 -4.66 -29.87 36.28
N GLU A 198 -3.57 -29.95 35.52
CA GLU A 198 -2.60 -31.05 35.68
C GLU A 198 -1.74 -30.90 36.95
N PRO A 199 -1.84 -31.80 37.96
CA PRO A 199 -1.02 -31.73 39.17
C PRO A 199 0.32 -32.43 38.93
N GLY A 200 1.22 -31.78 38.17
CA GLY A 200 2.55 -32.33 37.91
C GLY A 200 3.45 -31.55 36.95
N ALA A 201 2.88 -30.71 36.07
CA ALA A 201 3.64 -30.04 34.98
C ALA A 201 4.67 -28.97 35.43
N ALA A 202 4.89 -28.77 36.73
CA ALA A 202 5.84 -27.82 37.30
C ALA A 202 7.31 -28.31 37.25
N ALA A 203 7.76 -28.82 36.10
CA ALA A 203 9.09 -29.41 35.91
C ALA A 203 9.80 -29.06 34.59
N ALA A 204 9.13 -28.38 33.65
CA ALA A 204 9.78 -27.71 32.52
C ALA A 204 9.50 -26.21 32.63
N ALA A 205 10.54 -25.40 32.79
CA ALA A 205 10.42 -23.99 33.09
C ALA A 205 10.05 -23.16 31.86
N VAL A 206 8.78 -23.19 31.46
CA VAL A 206 8.18 -22.12 30.66
C VAL A 206 8.24 -20.83 31.51
N PRO A 207 8.89 -19.74 31.05
CA PRO A 207 8.91 -18.50 31.82
C PRO A 207 7.48 -17.98 32.01
N ALA A 208 7.10 -17.70 33.26
CA ALA A 208 5.74 -17.30 33.63
C ALA A 208 5.42 -15.82 33.29
N ALA A 209 5.75 -15.40 32.07
CA ALA A 209 5.71 -14.02 31.60
C ALA A 209 4.71 -13.79 30.44
N HIS A 210 4.60 -14.72 29.49
CA HIS A 210 3.61 -14.63 28.40
C HIS A 210 2.19 -14.75 28.95
N THR A 211 1.41 -13.68 28.78
CA THR A 211 -0.07 -13.83 28.70
C THR A 211 -0.38 -14.33 27.29
N PRO A 212 -1.28 -15.32 27.10
CA PRO A 212 -1.62 -15.76 25.74
C PRO A 212 -2.17 -14.60 24.91
N PRO A 213 -1.75 -14.44 23.64
CA PRO A 213 -2.39 -13.52 22.72
C PRO A 213 -3.86 -13.87 22.54
N VAL A 214 -4.68 -12.87 22.24
CA VAL A 214 -5.99 -13.12 21.63
C VAL A 214 -5.78 -13.72 20.24
N LEU A 215 -6.51 -14.79 19.90
CA LEU A 215 -6.53 -15.39 18.57
C LEU A 215 -7.83 -15.04 17.83
N LEU A 216 -7.69 -14.32 16.71
CA LEU A 216 -8.74 -14.02 15.75
C LEU A 216 -8.49 -14.71 14.41
N PHE A 217 -9.55 -14.87 13.63
CA PHE A 217 -9.52 -15.47 12.30
C PHE A 217 -10.12 -14.50 11.28
N ALA A 218 -9.38 -14.14 10.23
CA ALA A 218 -9.89 -13.39 9.09
C ALA A 218 -10.92 -14.26 8.34
N ASP A 219 -12.16 -13.80 8.26
CA ASP A 219 -13.31 -14.67 7.95
C ASP A 219 -14.50 -13.83 7.45
N THR A 220 -15.00 -14.10 6.23
CA THR A 220 -15.92 -13.20 5.51
C THR A 220 -17.38 -13.70 5.56
N PRO A 221 -18.37 -12.87 5.95
CA PRO A 221 -19.78 -13.23 5.87
C PRO A 221 -20.24 -13.56 4.45
N ALA A 222 -21.20 -14.48 4.30
CA ALA A 222 -21.70 -14.92 2.99
C ALA A 222 -22.28 -13.76 2.16
N GLU A 223 -22.98 -12.83 2.80
CA GLU A 223 -23.56 -11.63 2.18
C GLU A 223 -22.49 -10.64 1.73
N VAL A 224 -21.37 -10.55 2.44
CA VAL A 224 -20.24 -9.68 2.11
C VAL A 224 -19.44 -10.27 0.94
N ALA A 225 -19.21 -11.58 0.96
CA ALA A 225 -18.61 -12.29 -0.16
C ALA A 225 -19.46 -12.12 -1.44
N ALA A 226 -20.79 -12.25 -1.35
CA ALA A 226 -21.69 -11.99 -2.47
C ALA A 226 -21.61 -10.54 -3.00
N GLN A 227 -21.45 -9.55 -2.12
CA GLN A 227 -21.29 -8.13 -2.49
C GLN A 227 -19.90 -7.79 -3.05
N ALA A 228 -18.88 -8.60 -2.76
CA ALA A 228 -17.54 -8.43 -3.33
C ALA A 228 -17.49 -8.87 -4.80
N PHE A 229 -18.22 -9.93 -5.17
CA PHE A 229 -18.29 -10.47 -6.53
C PHE A 229 -19.48 -9.96 -7.37
N ASP A 230 -20.21 -8.93 -6.93
CA ASP A 230 -21.37 -8.38 -7.67
C ASP A 230 -20.93 -7.58 -8.92
N PRO A 231 -21.22 -8.07 -10.15
CA PRO A 231 -20.83 -7.38 -11.38
C PRO A 231 -21.74 -6.19 -11.72
N GLN A 232 -22.79 -5.92 -10.93
CA GLN A 232 -23.61 -4.70 -11.05
C GLN A 232 -23.03 -3.51 -10.26
N ARG A 233 -21.95 -3.73 -9.49
CA ARG A 233 -21.27 -2.67 -8.74
C ARG A 233 -20.67 -1.63 -9.70
N PRO A 234 -20.90 -0.31 -9.50
CA PRO A 234 -20.46 0.72 -10.43
C PRO A 234 -18.97 0.66 -10.77
N GLY A 235 -18.63 0.72 -12.06
CA GLY A 235 -17.25 0.67 -12.53
C GLY A 235 -16.71 -0.74 -12.80
N PHE A 236 -17.40 -1.81 -12.39
CA PHE A 236 -17.03 -3.19 -12.74
C PHE A 236 -16.93 -3.37 -14.27
N ASP A 237 -17.86 -2.75 -15.01
CA ASP A 237 -17.92 -2.72 -16.48
C ASP A 237 -16.71 -2.07 -17.16
N LEU A 238 -15.92 -1.29 -16.41
CA LEU A 238 -14.70 -0.62 -16.88
C LEU A 238 -13.43 -1.45 -16.62
N THR A 239 -13.52 -2.53 -15.85
CA THR A 239 -12.34 -3.35 -15.45
C THR A 239 -11.87 -4.30 -16.55
N GLY A 240 -12.80 -4.82 -17.36
CA GLY A 240 -12.55 -5.93 -18.28
C GLY A 240 -12.48 -7.32 -17.64
N PHE A 241 -12.71 -7.44 -16.33
CA PHE A 241 -12.73 -8.72 -15.62
C PHE A 241 -14.00 -9.54 -15.92
N ALA A 242 -13.92 -10.86 -15.71
CA ALA A 242 -15.06 -11.75 -15.82
C ALA A 242 -15.94 -11.69 -14.54
N PRO A 243 -17.28 -11.77 -14.65
CA PRO A 243 -18.15 -11.98 -13.51
C PRO A 243 -17.98 -13.41 -12.96
N ALA A 244 -18.19 -13.59 -11.66
CA ALA A 244 -18.17 -14.91 -11.04
C ALA A 244 -19.42 -15.74 -11.40
N GLU A 245 -19.24 -16.99 -11.86
CA GLU A 245 -20.35 -17.94 -12.04
C GLU A 245 -20.82 -18.55 -10.70
N SER A 246 -19.89 -18.69 -9.75
CA SER A 246 -20.12 -19.04 -8.35
C SER A 246 -19.11 -18.28 -7.48
N ILE A 247 -19.44 -18.03 -6.20
CA ILE A 247 -18.56 -17.32 -5.27
C ILE A 247 -17.43 -18.27 -4.84
N PRO A 248 -16.16 -18.01 -5.19
CA PRO A 248 -15.05 -18.94 -4.96
C PRO A 248 -14.45 -18.79 -3.55
N THR A 249 -15.27 -18.62 -2.51
CA THR A 249 -14.81 -18.63 -1.10
C THR A 249 -15.77 -19.42 -0.22
N ILE A 250 -15.22 -20.04 0.82
CA ILE A 250 -16.02 -20.51 1.96
C ILE A 250 -16.36 -19.26 2.78
N ALA A 251 -17.57 -19.19 3.32
CA ALA A 251 -18.05 -18.10 4.16
C ALA A 251 -17.91 -18.44 5.65
N ALA A 252 -17.89 -17.40 6.50
CA ALA A 252 -17.80 -17.55 7.95
C ALA A 252 -18.99 -18.35 8.52
N GLU A 253 -18.72 -19.56 9.03
CA GLU A 253 -19.71 -20.37 9.76
C GLU A 253 -19.89 -19.89 11.22
N ALA A 254 -18.87 -19.24 11.79
CA ALA A 254 -18.89 -18.73 13.15
C ALA A 254 -19.38 -17.27 13.20
N PRO A 255 -20.01 -16.82 14.31
CA PRO A 255 -20.41 -15.42 14.46
C PRO A 255 -19.21 -14.46 14.40
N ILE A 256 -19.33 -13.43 13.56
CA ILE A 256 -18.35 -12.35 13.47
C ILE A 256 -18.15 -11.72 14.85
N SER A 257 -16.89 -11.66 15.27
CA SER A 257 -16.42 -11.14 16.54
C SER A 257 -15.89 -9.71 16.42
N VAL A 258 -15.38 -9.31 15.25
CA VAL A 258 -14.89 -7.95 14.96
C VAL A 258 -15.29 -7.52 13.54
N ILE A 259 -15.66 -6.26 13.39
CA ILE A 259 -15.88 -5.57 12.11
C ILE A 259 -14.98 -4.32 12.12
N GLU A 260 -13.86 -4.36 11.40
CA GLU A 260 -12.90 -3.25 11.34
C GLU A 260 -13.18 -2.39 10.09
N ASP A 261 -13.51 -1.11 10.29
CA ASP A 261 -13.57 -0.12 9.20
C ASP A 261 -12.16 0.29 8.79
N VAL A 262 -11.74 -0.13 7.59
CA VAL A 262 -10.42 0.13 7.03
C VAL A 262 -10.48 1.08 5.82
N SER A 263 -11.62 1.74 5.60
CA SER A 263 -11.89 2.60 4.43
C SER A 263 -10.85 3.74 4.29
N ALA A 264 -10.40 4.31 5.41
CA ALA A 264 -9.33 5.31 5.45
C ALA A 264 -7.97 4.81 4.94
N PHE A 265 -7.77 3.49 4.86
CA PHE A 265 -6.55 2.80 4.44
C PHE A 265 -6.71 1.99 3.15
N ALA A 266 -7.89 2.02 2.51
CA ALA A 266 -8.17 1.31 1.25
C ALA A 266 -7.15 1.63 0.13
N GLY A 267 -6.62 2.86 0.09
CA GLY A 267 -5.55 3.23 -0.84
C GLY A 267 -4.20 2.57 -0.56
N ALA A 268 -3.86 2.32 0.71
CA ALA A 268 -2.66 1.58 1.09
C ALA A 268 -2.83 0.09 0.75
N LYS A 269 -3.99 -0.49 1.08
CA LYS A 269 -4.38 -1.85 0.72
C LYS A 269 -4.30 -2.08 -0.80
N ALA A 270 -4.90 -1.20 -1.61
CA ALA A 270 -4.87 -1.28 -3.06
C ALA A 270 -3.45 -1.15 -3.65
N MET A 271 -2.58 -0.30 -3.08
CA MET A 271 -1.17 -0.22 -3.50
C MET A 271 -0.37 -1.49 -3.14
N ALA A 272 -0.65 -2.10 -1.99
CA ALA A 272 0.01 -3.34 -1.58
C ALA A 272 -0.45 -4.54 -2.42
N MET A 273 -1.75 -4.64 -2.70
CA MET A 273 -2.31 -5.60 -3.65
C MET A 273 -1.71 -5.42 -5.06
N ALA A 274 -1.54 -4.17 -5.52
CA ALA A 274 -0.92 -3.88 -6.82
C ALA A 274 0.62 -4.08 -6.86
N ALA A 275 1.26 -4.35 -5.72
CA ALA A 275 2.68 -4.72 -5.67
C ALA A 275 2.91 -6.21 -5.97
N HIS A 276 1.89 -7.05 -5.77
CA HIS A 276 1.87 -8.48 -6.13
C HIS A 276 1.43 -8.68 -7.58
N ALA A 277 2.09 -7.99 -8.51
CA ALA A 277 1.75 -7.95 -9.94
C ALA A 277 1.70 -9.34 -10.62
N THR A 278 2.46 -10.33 -10.14
CA THR A 278 2.38 -11.71 -10.67
C THR A 278 1.10 -12.45 -10.26
N GLN A 279 0.43 -12.04 -9.18
CA GLN A 279 -0.72 -12.74 -8.58
C GLN A 279 -2.03 -11.94 -8.66
N VAL A 280 -1.95 -10.61 -8.69
CA VAL A 280 -3.08 -9.69 -8.54
C VAL A 280 -3.05 -8.59 -9.59
N THR A 281 -4.12 -8.48 -10.38
CA THR A 281 -4.38 -7.29 -11.23
C THR A 281 -5.36 -6.35 -10.53
N VAL A 282 -4.96 -5.11 -10.25
CA VAL A 282 -5.84 -4.07 -9.67
C VAL A 282 -6.37 -3.14 -10.78
N ALA A 283 -7.69 -2.92 -10.79
CA ALA A 283 -8.39 -2.04 -11.73
C ALA A 283 -9.42 -1.16 -10.98
N GLY A 284 -8.99 0.02 -10.54
CA GLY A 284 -9.83 0.94 -9.76
C GLY A 284 -10.10 0.40 -8.35
N GLU A 285 -11.37 0.24 -7.99
CA GLU A 285 -11.83 -0.33 -6.71
C GLU A 285 -11.96 -1.87 -6.77
N PHE A 286 -11.54 -2.50 -7.87
CA PHE A 286 -11.63 -3.93 -8.12
C PHE A 286 -10.25 -4.56 -8.32
N PHE A 287 -10.19 -5.88 -8.13
CA PHE A 287 -9.04 -6.70 -8.48
C PHE A 287 -9.50 -8.05 -9.07
N ALA A 288 -8.58 -8.73 -9.76
CA ALA A 288 -8.71 -10.11 -10.17
C ALA A 288 -7.41 -10.88 -9.90
N LEU A 289 -7.54 -12.20 -9.71
CA LEU A 289 -6.42 -13.13 -9.67
C LEU A 289 -6.17 -13.70 -11.07
N SER A 290 -5.30 -14.70 -11.21
CA SER A 290 -5.01 -15.36 -12.49
C SER A 290 -6.24 -15.94 -13.21
N ASN A 291 -7.29 -16.28 -12.46
CA ASN A 291 -8.58 -16.71 -12.99
C ASN A 291 -9.37 -15.61 -13.75
N GLY A 292 -8.93 -14.35 -13.69
CA GLY A 292 -9.58 -13.21 -14.35
C GLY A 292 -10.95 -12.82 -13.78
N ILE A 293 -11.36 -13.38 -12.65
CA ILE A 293 -12.66 -13.11 -12.01
C ILE A 293 -12.53 -11.84 -11.16
N GLY A 294 -13.38 -10.85 -11.46
CA GLY A 294 -13.38 -9.56 -10.80
C GLY A 294 -14.06 -9.58 -9.44
N GLN A 295 -13.44 -8.94 -8.45
CA GLN A 295 -13.93 -8.76 -7.09
C GLN A 295 -13.55 -7.37 -6.55
N HIS A 296 -14.38 -6.80 -5.68
CA HIS A 296 -14.14 -5.49 -5.08
C HIS A 296 -13.10 -5.55 -3.95
N ILE A 297 -12.24 -4.54 -3.85
CA ILE A 297 -11.26 -4.37 -2.77
C ILE A 297 -12.00 -3.96 -1.49
N GLY A 298 -12.23 -4.90 -0.57
CA GLY A 298 -12.98 -4.67 0.67
C GLY A 298 -12.39 -3.57 1.55
N ASP A 299 -13.23 -2.59 1.88
CA ASP A 299 -13.02 -1.43 2.76
C ASP A 299 -13.43 -1.68 4.23
N VAL A 300 -13.96 -2.87 4.51
CA VAL A 300 -14.22 -3.39 5.86
C VAL A 300 -13.63 -4.79 5.96
N GLU A 301 -12.91 -5.08 7.04
CA GLU A 301 -12.29 -6.38 7.31
C GLU A 301 -12.98 -7.08 8.49
N TYR A 302 -13.24 -8.37 8.34
CA TYR A 302 -14.14 -9.14 9.21
C TYR A 302 -13.38 -10.28 9.90
N TYR A 303 -13.63 -10.45 11.20
CA TYR A 303 -12.93 -11.46 11.98
C TYR A 303 -13.88 -12.28 12.86
N THR A 304 -13.79 -13.61 12.77
CA THR A 304 -14.29 -14.55 13.80
C THR A 304 -13.20 -14.78 14.85
N SER A 305 -13.49 -15.54 15.91
CA SER A 305 -12.54 -15.73 17.02
C SER A 305 -12.50 -17.16 17.55
N ALA A 306 -11.34 -17.55 18.09
CA ALA A 306 -11.14 -18.89 18.64
C ALA A 306 -11.83 -19.04 20.01
N ALA A 307 -12.47 -20.17 20.29
CA ALA A 307 -12.98 -20.46 21.63
C ALA A 307 -11.87 -20.44 22.72
N PHE A 308 -10.62 -20.70 22.33
CA PHE A 308 -9.42 -20.45 23.13
C PHE A 308 -8.16 -20.44 22.23
N PRO A 309 -7.25 -19.47 22.35
CA PRO A 309 -7.26 -18.31 23.25
C PRO A 309 -7.89 -17.05 22.59
N GLY A 310 -9.16 -17.07 22.21
CA GLY A 310 -9.85 -15.86 21.75
C GLY A 310 -10.27 -14.93 22.89
N PRO A 311 -10.98 -13.84 22.56
CA PRO A 311 -11.45 -12.88 23.55
C PRO A 311 -12.67 -13.43 24.31
N VAL A 312 -13.07 -12.73 25.37
CA VAL A 312 -14.42 -12.89 25.91
C VAL A 312 -15.38 -12.25 24.91
N PRO A 313 -16.42 -12.95 24.41
CA PRO A 313 -17.40 -12.34 23.50
C PRO A 313 -18.10 -11.14 24.15
N ASP A 314 -18.25 -10.05 23.41
CA ASP A 314 -18.94 -8.87 23.91
C ASP A 314 -20.47 -9.10 23.90
N PRO A 315 -21.20 -8.76 24.98
CA PRO A 315 -22.65 -8.92 25.03
C PRO A 315 -23.40 -7.94 24.12
N ASP A 316 -22.80 -6.81 23.75
CA ASP A 316 -23.49 -5.73 23.03
C ASP A 316 -23.33 -5.80 21.49
N GLY A 317 -22.45 -6.66 20.96
CA GLY A 317 -22.27 -6.92 19.52
C GLY A 317 -20.84 -7.29 19.12
N PRO A 318 -20.53 -7.34 17.81
CA PRO A 318 -19.14 -7.42 17.34
C PRO A 318 -18.33 -6.19 17.76
N TYR A 319 -17.03 -6.39 18.02
CA TYR A 319 -16.10 -5.30 18.28
C TYR A 319 -15.90 -4.41 17.04
N GLY A 320 -15.76 -3.10 17.25
CA GLY A 320 -15.43 -2.13 16.19
C GLY A 320 -13.94 -2.02 15.85
N SER A 321 -13.07 -2.71 16.61
CA SER A 321 -11.65 -2.85 16.30
C SER A 321 -11.04 -4.09 16.95
N VAL A 322 -10.06 -4.71 16.30
CA VAL A 322 -9.34 -5.90 16.80
C VAL A 322 -8.60 -5.61 18.11
N LEU A 323 -8.26 -4.36 18.41
CA LEU A 323 -7.62 -3.99 19.69
C LEU A 323 -8.57 -3.98 20.89
N ASP A 324 -9.89 -3.81 20.67
CA ASP A 324 -10.88 -3.89 21.75
C ASP A 324 -11.06 -5.33 22.26
N THR A 325 -10.69 -6.32 21.45
CA THR A 325 -10.67 -7.74 21.85
C THR A 325 -9.64 -8.01 22.97
N VAL A 326 -8.56 -7.22 23.01
CA VAL A 326 -7.48 -7.39 24.00
C VAL A 326 -7.72 -6.50 25.21
N ARG A 327 -8.10 -7.14 26.33
CA ARG A 327 -8.37 -6.44 27.60
C ARG A 327 -7.16 -6.51 28.54
N VAL A 328 -6.49 -5.39 28.78
CA VAL A 328 -5.36 -5.29 29.72
C VAL A 328 -5.81 -4.77 31.09
N PRO A 329 -5.21 -5.22 32.21
CA PRO A 329 -5.53 -4.69 33.54
C PRO A 329 -5.27 -3.19 33.65
N LEU A 330 -6.16 -2.46 34.32
CA LEU A 330 -5.85 -1.12 34.79
C LEU A 330 -4.83 -1.24 35.93
N ALA A 331 -3.68 -0.60 35.76
CA ALA A 331 -2.68 -0.49 36.81
C ALA A 331 -3.32 0.15 38.06
N PRO A 332 -3.05 -0.35 39.28
CA PRO A 332 -3.53 0.30 40.49
C PRO A 332 -2.96 1.73 40.54
N PRO A 333 -3.76 2.73 40.95
CA PRO A 333 -3.31 4.12 40.96
C PRO A 333 -2.07 4.26 41.83
N THR A 334 -0.98 4.74 41.25
CA THR A 334 0.26 5.04 41.98
C THR A 334 -0.10 5.95 43.16
N PRO A 335 0.20 5.56 44.41
CA PRO A 335 -0.13 6.40 45.57
C PRO A 335 0.56 7.75 45.39
N ALA A 336 -0.23 8.82 45.32
CA ALA A 336 0.26 10.14 45.01
C ALA A 336 1.39 10.52 45.99
N ALA A 337 2.56 10.84 45.45
CA ALA A 337 3.67 11.32 46.26
C ALA A 337 3.21 12.60 46.97
N THR A 338 3.23 12.60 48.30
CA THR A 338 2.89 13.81 49.08
C THR A 338 3.94 14.87 48.81
N GLU A 339 3.59 15.87 47.99
CA GLU A 339 4.41 17.04 47.73
C GLU A 339 4.71 17.78 49.04
N ALA A 340 5.92 17.57 49.56
CA ALA A 340 6.42 18.31 50.70
C ALA A 340 6.69 19.75 50.25
N THR A 341 5.88 20.70 50.74
CA THR A 341 5.93 22.11 50.37
C THR A 341 7.21 22.78 50.88
N ALA A 342 8.23 22.84 50.02
CA ALA A 342 9.41 23.65 50.25
C ALA A 342 9.04 25.14 50.13
N VAL A 343 9.05 25.85 51.27
CA VAL A 343 8.80 27.30 51.34
C VAL A 343 10.13 28.03 51.26
N GLU A 344 10.28 28.95 50.30
CA GLU A 344 11.39 29.91 50.29
C GLU A 344 10.91 31.36 50.02
N ARG A 345 11.58 32.28 50.70
CA ARG A 345 11.40 33.73 50.88
C ARG A 345 12.82 34.27 51.18
N ASP A 346 13.27 35.50 50.96
CA ASP A 346 12.75 36.82 50.54
C ASP A 346 14.05 37.67 50.22
N GLU A 347 14.16 38.81 49.52
CA GLU A 347 13.26 39.90 49.09
C GLU A 347 13.78 40.58 47.76
N ARG A 348 13.14 41.70 47.36
CA ARG A 348 13.66 42.99 46.80
C ARG A 348 15.11 43.09 46.23
N GLY A 349 15.43 43.79 45.12
CA GLY A 349 14.74 44.78 44.25
C GLY A 349 15.66 46.01 43.97
N PRO A 350 15.25 47.12 43.29
CA PRO A 350 14.35 47.30 42.14
C PRO A 350 15.00 48.11 40.95
N GLY A 351 14.32 48.29 39.80
CA GLY A 351 14.79 49.23 38.76
C GLY A 351 13.90 49.39 37.51
N ALA A 352 13.51 50.64 37.18
CA ALA A 352 12.71 51.09 36.03
C ALA A 352 12.88 52.63 35.88
N PRO A 353 12.32 53.38 34.88
CA PRO A 353 11.38 52.97 33.82
C PRO A 353 11.64 53.57 32.39
N GLY A 354 10.71 53.30 31.47
CA GLY A 354 10.39 54.14 30.29
C GLY A 354 10.95 53.66 28.94
N SER A 355 10.45 54.04 27.76
CA SER A 355 9.15 54.57 27.27
C SER A 355 9.44 55.40 26.00
N GLY A 356 8.72 55.18 24.89
CA GLY A 356 8.86 56.04 23.71
C GLY A 356 8.32 55.39 22.44
N ALA A 357 7.57 56.16 21.63
CA ALA A 357 6.91 55.68 20.42
C ALA A 357 7.05 56.68 19.27
N ALA A 358 6.34 56.37 18.17
CA ALA A 358 5.95 57.26 17.06
C ALA A 358 6.88 57.36 15.84
N ALA A 359 6.25 57.74 14.72
CA ALA A 359 6.81 57.80 13.38
C ALA A 359 7.10 59.25 12.94
N GLY A 360 7.89 59.41 11.89
CA GLY A 360 8.08 60.67 11.15
C GLY A 360 7.56 60.55 9.71
N ALA A 361 7.12 61.66 9.12
CA ALA A 361 6.44 61.66 7.83
C ALA A 361 6.80 62.87 6.95
N ALA A 362 6.46 62.73 5.66
CA ALA A 362 6.33 63.77 4.64
C ALA A 362 7.59 64.51 4.14
N GLY A 363 7.57 64.80 2.84
CA GLY A 363 8.51 65.67 2.14
C GLY A 363 7.98 65.88 0.71
N ALA A 364 7.53 67.10 0.39
CA ALA A 364 6.90 67.42 -0.90
C ALA A 364 7.77 68.36 -1.73
N GLY A 365 7.65 68.30 -3.06
CA GLY A 365 8.30 69.20 -4.00
C GLY A 365 7.69 69.10 -5.39
N ALA A 366 7.54 70.22 -6.09
CA ALA A 366 6.85 70.30 -7.38
C ALA A 366 7.48 71.32 -8.34
N ALA A 367 7.59 70.98 -9.63
CA ALA A 367 7.86 71.83 -10.79
C ALA A 367 7.75 70.94 -12.06
N THR A 368 6.71 71.00 -12.91
CA THR A 368 6.40 71.94 -14.01
C THR A 368 7.24 71.81 -15.29
N GLY A 369 6.58 71.55 -16.43
CA GLY A 369 7.13 71.62 -17.82
C GLY A 369 6.94 70.32 -18.63
N THR A 370 5.80 70.07 -19.31
CA THR A 370 5.49 70.46 -20.73
C THR A 370 6.64 70.22 -21.71
N THR A 371 6.50 69.44 -22.79
CA THR A 371 5.42 69.53 -23.83
C THR A 371 4.95 68.19 -24.42
N ASP A 372 3.89 68.26 -25.23
CA ASP A 372 3.21 67.18 -25.96
C ASP A 372 4.07 66.25 -26.84
N THR A 373 3.68 64.97 -26.90
CA THR A 373 2.95 64.45 -28.07
C THR A 373 2.21 63.13 -27.75
N SER A 374 1.01 62.96 -28.33
CA SER A 374 0.10 61.86 -28.06
C SER A 374 0.08 60.79 -29.17
N ALA A 375 0.08 59.51 -28.78
CA ALA A 375 -0.70 58.42 -29.42
C ALA A 375 -0.58 57.08 -28.67
N ASP A 376 -1.73 56.41 -28.51
CA ASP A 376 -1.98 54.96 -28.38
C ASP A 376 -1.05 54.07 -27.54
N ALA A 377 -1.43 53.91 -26.26
CA ALA A 377 -1.10 52.72 -25.48
C ALA A 377 -2.04 51.53 -25.83
N ALA A 378 -1.60 50.64 -26.71
CA ALA A 378 -2.31 49.37 -26.97
C ALA A 378 -1.35 48.20 -27.29
N GLY A 379 -0.89 47.51 -26.25
CA GLY A 379 -0.08 46.29 -26.37
C GLY A 379 -0.89 45.10 -26.93
N THR A 380 -1.12 45.09 -28.24
CA THR A 380 -1.94 44.06 -28.90
C THR A 380 -1.30 42.67 -28.80
N ARG A 381 -1.93 41.77 -28.03
CA ARG A 381 -1.65 40.33 -28.14
C ARG A 381 -1.94 39.92 -29.58
N ARG A 382 -0.92 39.49 -30.34
CA ARG A 382 -1.14 38.85 -31.65
C ARG A 382 -2.15 37.72 -31.46
N LYS A 383 -3.30 37.82 -32.12
CA LYS A 383 -4.28 36.73 -32.16
C LYS A 383 -3.59 35.50 -32.74
N VAL A 384 -3.72 34.36 -32.05
CA VAL A 384 -3.19 33.08 -32.54
C VAL A 384 -3.99 32.73 -33.81
N GLY A 385 -3.33 32.75 -34.96
CA GLY A 385 -3.96 32.42 -36.23
C GLY A 385 -4.24 30.92 -36.36
N ILE A 386 -5.27 30.56 -37.12
CA ILE A 386 -5.72 29.17 -37.30
C ILE A 386 -4.56 28.24 -37.73
N GLY A 387 -3.68 28.70 -38.63
CA GLY A 387 -2.50 27.94 -39.06
C GLY A 387 -1.51 27.58 -37.94
N ALA A 388 -1.45 28.36 -36.86
CA ALA A 388 -0.63 28.04 -35.70
C ALA A 388 -1.25 26.93 -34.83
N ALA A 389 -2.59 26.87 -34.75
CA ALA A 389 -3.30 25.76 -34.13
C ALA A 389 -3.17 24.47 -34.97
N ILE A 390 -3.31 24.58 -36.30
CA ILE A 390 -3.10 23.45 -37.22
C ILE A 390 -1.67 22.88 -37.07
N HIS A 391 -0.65 23.72 -37.06
CA HIS A 391 0.74 23.26 -36.85
C HIS A 391 0.93 22.61 -35.46
N ALA A 392 0.38 23.22 -34.41
CA ALA A 392 0.42 22.66 -33.04
C ALA A 392 -0.26 21.29 -32.94
N ILE A 393 -1.34 21.05 -33.68
CA ILE A 393 -2.03 19.75 -33.78
C ILE A 393 -1.19 18.75 -34.58
N ILE A 394 -0.65 19.13 -35.75
CA ILE A 394 0.18 18.23 -36.58
C ILE A 394 1.42 17.74 -35.82
N VAL A 395 2.12 18.66 -35.12
CA VAL A 395 3.26 18.30 -34.25
C VAL A 395 2.81 17.36 -33.14
N GLY A 396 1.63 17.60 -32.54
CA GLY A 396 1.08 16.73 -31.50
C GLY A 396 0.75 15.32 -32.00
N VAL A 397 0.14 15.20 -33.18
CA VAL A 397 -0.20 13.90 -33.78
C VAL A 397 1.06 13.10 -34.14
N LEU A 398 2.06 13.73 -34.75
CA LEU A 398 3.31 13.06 -35.13
C LEU A 398 4.09 12.57 -33.90
N ILE A 399 4.18 13.38 -32.84
CA ILE A 399 4.85 13.00 -31.58
C ILE A 399 4.03 11.94 -30.82
N GLY A 400 2.71 12.06 -30.77
CA GLY A 400 1.82 11.08 -30.15
C GLY A 400 1.92 9.70 -30.80
N ALA A 401 1.86 9.64 -32.13
CA ALA A 401 1.95 8.38 -32.87
C ALA A 401 3.35 7.75 -32.76
N LEU A 402 4.42 8.51 -33.01
CA LEU A 402 5.79 7.99 -32.95
C LEU A 402 6.21 7.59 -31.52
N GLY A 403 5.84 8.39 -30.51
CA GLY A 403 6.12 8.07 -29.12
C GLY A 403 5.36 6.83 -28.66
N THR A 404 4.08 6.69 -29.01
CA THR A 404 3.31 5.49 -28.67
C THR A 404 3.89 4.24 -29.33
N ALA A 405 4.25 4.32 -30.61
CA ALA A 405 4.91 3.23 -31.33
C ALA A 405 6.34 2.89 -30.83
N GLN A 406 6.87 3.58 -29.81
CA GLN A 406 8.22 3.36 -29.29
C GLN A 406 8.32 3.26 -27.76
N HIS A 407 7.37 3.78 -26.98
CA HIS A 407 7.54 3.97 -25.53
C HIS A 407 7.75 2.67 -24.72
N LEU A 408 7.23 1.53 -25.18
CA LEU A 408 7.45 0.22 -24.54
C LEU A 408 8.85 -0.36 -24.80
N ASN A 409 9.57 0.13 -25.82
CA ASN A 409 10.86 -0.42 -26.20
C ASN A 409 11.89 -0.28 -25.08
N ALA A 410 12.50 -1.40 -24.72
CA ALA A 410 13.53 -1.50 -23.70
C ALA A 410 14.63 -2.48 -24.15
N THR A 411 15.75 -2.48 -23.42
CA THR A 411 16.80 -3.50 -23.54
C THR A 411 17.28 -3.87 -22.14
N ALA A 412 17.28 -5.16 -21.80
CA ALA A 412 18.02 -5.65 -20.66
C ALA A 412 19.53 -5.53 -20.92
N VAL A 413 20.29 -5.17 -19.89
CA VAL A 413 21.75 -5.08 -19.91
C VAL A 413 22.28 -5.66 -18.61
N ASP A 414 23.06 -6.73 -18.68
CA ASP A 414 23.82 -7.24 -17.53
C ASP A 414 24.80 -6.16 -17.04
N LEU A 415 24.58 -5.70 -15.81
CA LEU A 415 25.48 -4.81 -15.09
C LEU A 415 25.94 -5.49 -13.79
N ALA A 416 27.06 -6.21 -13.91
CA ALA A 416 27.75 -6.91 -12.82
C ALA A 416 26.97 -8.09 -12.19
N GLY A 417 26.25 -8.85 -13.01
CA GLY A 417 25.46 -10.02 -12.60
C GLY A 417 24.00 -9.70 -12.28
N GLN A 418 23.48 -8.56 -12.73
CA GLN A 418 22.07 -8.19 -12.64
C GLN A 418 21.57 -7.60 -13.96
N ASP A 419 20.47 -8.14 -14.48
CA ASP A 419 19.83 -7.65 -15.70
C ASP A 419 19.07 -6.35 -15.45
N VAL A 420 19.67 -5.22 -15.84
CA VAL A 420 19.04 -3.91 -15.72
C VAL A 420 18.25 -3.59 -16.99
N VAL A 421 16.92 -3.54 -16.86
CA VAL A 421 16.03 -3.15 -17.96
C VAL A 421 16.13 -1.64 -18.21
N VAL A 422 16.63 -1.25 -19.38
CA VAL A 422 16.76 0.16 -19.80
C VAL A 422 15.59 0.53 -20.72
N PRO A 423 14.57 1.31 -20.25
CA PRO A 423 13.39 1.67 -21.05
C PRO A 423 13.68 2.85 -21.98
N TRP A 424 14.63 2.67 -22.89
CA TRP A 424 15.13 3.72 -23.79
C TRP A 424 14.03 4.33 -24.67
N GLY A 425 13.01 3.55 -25.04
CA GLY A 425 11.86 4.00 -25.84
C GLY A 425 11.07 5.11 -25.15
N LEU A 426 10.71 4.91 -23.88
CA LEU A 426 10.05 5.92 -23.06
C LEU A 426 10.92 7.17 -22.89
N VAL A 427 12.22 7.01 -22.64
CA VAL A 427 13.16 8.13 -22.49
C VAL A 427 13.21 8.98 -23.76
N LEU A 428 13.35 8.36 -24.94
CA LEU A 428 13.33 9.07 -26.22
C LEU A 428 11.98 9.75 -26.49
N ALA A 429 10.86 9.10 -26.16
CA ALA A 429 9.53 9.66 -26.32
C ALA A 429 9.33 10.92 -25.44
N LEU A 430 9.78 10.90 -24.18
CA LEU A 430 9.71 12.06 -23.27
C LEU A 430 10.65 13.20 -23.70
N VAL A 431 11.82 12.89 -24.25
CA VAL A 431 12.73 13.90 -24.86
C VAL A 431 12.08 14.54 -26.09
N LEU A 432 11.45 13.74 -26.97
CA LEU A 432 10.74 14.23 -28.15
C LEU A 432 9.56 15.14 -27.77
N VAL A 433 8.76 14.74 -26.77
CA VAL A 433 7.67 15.57 -26.21
C VAL A 433 8.22 16.88 -25.66
N THR A 434 9.30 16.85 -24.87
CA THR A 434 9.92 18.06 -24.32
C THR A 434 10.40 19.00 -25.42
N ALA A 435 11.06 18.48 -26.46
CA ALA A 435 11.53 19.25 -27.60
C ALA A 435 10.38 19.85 -28.43
N GLY A 436 9.32 19.07 -28.70
CA GLY A 436 8.15 19.53 -29.45
C GLY A 436 7.35 20.61 -28.73
N LEU A 437 7.10 20.42 -27.43
CA LEU A 437 6.43 21.41 -26.59
C LEU A 437 7.27 22.68 -26.45
N TRP A 438 8.61 22.56 -26.30
CA TRP A 438 9.53 23.69 -26.31
C TRP A 438 9.52 24.44 -27.66
N HIS A 439 9.47 23.73 -28.78
CA HIS A 439 9.36 24.32 -30.12
C HIS A 439 8.09 25.18 -30.24
N ILE A 440 6.92 24.63 -29.89
CA ILE A 440 5.64 25.36 -29.91
C ILE A 440 5.68 26.57 -28.93
N ALA A 441 6.24 26.38 -27.73
CA ALA A 441 6.36 27.41 -26.71
C ALA A 441 7.32 28.56 -27.07
N THR A 442 8.35 28.30 -27.87
CA THR A 442 9.32 29.30 -28.33
C THR A 442 8.88 30.00 -29.62
N LEU A 443 8.36 29.25 -30.60
CA LEU A 443 7.89 29.77 -31.89
C LEU A 443 6.67 30.68 -31.74
N TYR A 444 5.60 30.18 -31.11
CA TYR A 444 4.33 30.93 -31.01
C TYR A 444 4.17 31.70 -29.71
N ARG A 445 5.01 31.44 -28.71
CA ARG A 445 4.99 32.10 -27.39
C ARG A 445 3.65 32.02 -26.63
N SER A 446 2.77 31.08 -27.02
CA SER A 446 1.41 30.91 -26.50
C SER A 446 1.30 29.64 -25.66
N THR A 447 1.05 29.78 -24.36
CA THR A 447 0.79 28.67 -23.44
C THR A 447 -0.38 27.79 -23.91
N GLY A 448 -1.43 28.39 -24.47
CA GLY A 448 -2.60 27.64 -24.96
C GLY A 448 -2.28 26.70 -26.12
N LEU A 449 -1.28 27.02 -26.96
CA LEU A 449 -0.83 26.09 -28.01
C LEU A 449 0.05 24.96 -27.45
N VAL A 450 0.84 25.22 -26.39
CA VAL A 450 1.63 24.18 -25.72
C VAL A 450 0.70 23.16 -25.07
N VAL A 451 -0.32 23.62 -24.35
CA VAL A 451 -1.36 22.76 -23.75
C VAL A 451 -2.15 22.02 -24.83
N LEU A 452 -2.50 22.67 -25.95
CA LEU A 452 -3.15 22.00 -27.08
C LEU A 452 -2.28 20.88 -27.67
N THR A 453 -1.00 21.13 -27.95
CA THR A 453 -0.09 20.10 -28.46
C THR A 453 0.06 18.95 -27.46
N ALA A 454 0.19 19.22 -26.17
CA ALA A 454 0.26 18.18 -25.15
C ALA A 454 -1.03 17.34 -25.05
N ALA A 455 -2.19 17.98 -25.06
CA ALA A 455 -3.48 17.29 -25.05
C ALA A 455 -3.68 16.42 -26.31
N VAL A 456 -3.16 16.85 -27.47
CA VAL A 456 -3.15 16.03 -28.69
C VAL A 456 -2.18 14.86 -28.58
N ILE A 457 -0.99 15.03 -28.00
CA ILE A 457 -0.04 13.92 -27.76
C ILE A 457 -0.67 12.87 -26.84
N SER A 458 -1.15 13.30 -25.66
CA SER A 458 -1.81 12.42 -24.68
C SER A 458 -3.08 11.78 -25.24
N GLY A 459 -3.87 12.52 -26.02
CA GLY A 459 -5.10 12.01 -26.65
C GLY A 459 -4.85 10.99 -27.78
N ILE A 460 -3.77 11.16 -28.55
CA ILE A 460 -3.33 10.15 -29.53
C ILE A 460 -2.77 8.92 -28.80
N GLY A 461 -1.98 9.11 -27.75
CA GLY A 461 -1.56 8.00 -26.87
C GLY A 461 -2.76 7.21 -26.37
N PHE A 462 -3.70 7.86 -25.69
CA PHE A 462 -4.93 7.25 -25.22
C PHE A 462 -5.68 6.51 -26.35
N LEU A 463 -5.89 7.14 -27.51
CA LEU A 463 -6.60 6.51 -28.65
C LEU A 463 -5.92 5.21 -29.14
N PHE A 464 -4.59 5.17 -29.17
CA PHE A 464 -3.81 3.96 -29.51
C PHE A 464 -3.73 2.94 -28.37
N GLY A 465 -4.26 3.23 -27.18
CA GLY A 465 -4.48 2.29 -26.08
C GLY A 465 -5.96 1.94 -25.88
N GLN A 466 -6.80 2.09 -26.91
CA GLN A 466 -8.22 1.76 -26.86
C GLN A 466 -8.58 0.80 -28.03
N PRO A 467 -8.39 -0.52 -27.87
CA PRO A 467 -8.64 -1.49 -28.94
C PRO A 467 -10.10 -1.52 -29.42
N ALA A 468 -11.05 -1.08 -28.57
CA ALA A 468 -12.45 -0.87 -28.94
C ALA A 468 -12.68 0.31 -29.92
N LEU A 469 -11.75 1.27 -30.00
CA LEU A 469 -11.78 2.42 -30.92
C LEU A 469 -10.89 2.21 -32.15
N LEU A 470 -9.79 1.48 -32.00
CA LEU A 470 -8.88 1.08 -33.08
C LEU A 470 -8.55 -0.42 -32.98
N PRO A 471 -9.34 -1.29 -33.64
CA PRO A 471 -9.09 -2.74 -33.63
C PRO A 471 -7.69 -3.08 -34.14
N GLY A 472 -6.90 -3.79 -33.33
CA GLY A 472 -5.49 -4.11 -33.61
C GLY A 472 -4.48 -3.02 -33.23
N SER A 473 -4.87 -2.02 -32.43
CA SER A 473 -3.93 -1.05 -31.84
C SER A 473 -3.35 -1.53 -30.51
N ASP A 474 -2.79 -2.73 -30.46
CA ASP A 474 -2.24 -3.33 -29.22
C ASP A 474 -0.84 -2.76 -28.88
N LEU A 475 -0.60 -1.49 -29.24
CA LEU A 475 0.68 -0.77 -29.11
C LEU A 475 0.89 -0.11 -27.74
N LEU A 476 -0.12 -0.17 -26.86
CA LEU A 476 -0.12 0.53 -25.58
C LEU A 476 -0.78 -0.35 -24.51
N VAL A 477 0.05 -1.06 -23.73
CA VAL A 477 -0.43 -1.93 -22.63
C VAL A 477 -0.96 -1.07 -21.49
N THR A 478 -2.27 -0.84 -21.44
CA THR A 478 -2.94 -0.04 -20.41
C THR A 478 -2.86 -0.74 -19.06
N GLY A 479 -2.02 -0.20 -18.17
CA GLY A 479 -1.76 -0.76 -16.83
C GLY A 479 -0.32 -0.53 -16.39
N SER A 480 0.65 -0.68 -17.31
CA SER A 480 2.08 -0.53 -16.94
C SER A 480 2.43 0.92 -16.56
N LEU A 481 3.36 1.07 -15.60
CA LEU A 481 3.89 2.39 -15.20
C LEU A 481 4.53 3.14 -16.39
N ARG A 482 5.09 2.42 -17.37
CA ARG A 482 5.66 3.00 -18.61
C ARG A 482 4.56 3.65 -19.47
N SER A 483 3.43 2.95 -19.62
CA SER A 483 2.24 3.40 -20.35
C SER A 483 1.58 4.62 -19.68
N ILE A 484 1.40 4.56 -18.37
CA ILE A 484 0.84 5.66 -17.55
C ILE A 484 1.75 6.90 -17.67
N THR A 485 3.06 6.72 -17.51
CA THR A 485 4.04 7.81 -17.66
C THR A 485 3.97 8.43 -19.05
N TRP A 486 3.88 7.62 -20.11
CA TRP A 486 3.77 8.12 -21.48
C TRP A 486 2.51 8.96 -21.71
N ILE A 487 1.35 8.53 -21.21
CA ILE A 487 0.07 9.24 -21.42
C ILE A 487 0.03 10.57 -20.65
N PHE A 488 0.50 10.62 -19.39
CA PHE A 488 0.34 11.81 -18.55
C PHE A 488 1.51 12.82 -18.60
N ALA A 489 2.75 12.37 -18.86
CA ALA A 489 3.90 13.26 -18.86
C ALA A 489 3.82 14.45 -19.84
N PRO A 490 3.23 14.38 -21.05
CA PRO A 490 3.08 15.53 -21.94
C PRO A 490 2.36 16.72 -21.27
N MET A 491 1.32 16.44 -20.48
CA MET A 491 0.56 17.47 -19.76
C MET A 491 1.37 18.05 -18.58
N ILE A 492 2.15 17.22 -17.87
CA ILE A 492 3.04 17.66 -16.79
C ILE A 492 4.16 18.56 -17.36
N ILE A 493 4.80 18.14 -18.45
CA ILE A 493 5.84 18.91 -19.15
C ILE A 493 5.25 20.23 -19.69
N ALA A 494 4.05 20.21 -20.25
CA ALA A 494 3.36 21.43 -20.69
C ALA A 494 3.09 22.40 -19.53
N ALA A 495 2.70 21.92 -18.35
CA ALA A 495 2.52 22.74 -17.15
C ALA A 495 3.86 23.35 -16.68
N ILE A 496 4.93 22.56 -16.61
CA ILE A 496 6.28 23.06 -16.25
C ILE A 496 6.74 24.15 -17.23
N LEU A 497 6.55 23.96 -18.53
CA LEU A 497 6.88 24.96 -19.55
C LEU A 497 5.98 26.20 -19.48
N ALA A 498 4.70 26.03 -19.10
CA ALA A 498 3.75 27.12 -18.91
C ALA A 498 4.15 28.08 -17.78
N PHE A 499 4.73 27.56 -16.68
CA PHE A 499 5.20 28.39 -15.56
C PHE A 499 6.62 28.94 -15.78
N THR A 500 7.56 28.11 -16.26
CA THR A 500 8.98 28.49 -16.35
C THR A 500 9.27 29.51 -17.45
N LEU A 501 8.71 29.37 -18.64
CA LEU A 501 9.02 30.25 -19.77
C LEU A 501 8.59 31.72 -19.56
N PRO A 502 7.40 32.04 -19.00
CA PRO A 502 7.07 33.41 -18.61
C PRO A 502 8.00 33.99 -17.54
N ALA A 503 8.42 33.20 -16.56
CA ALA A 503 9.34 33.64 -15.50
C ALA A 503 10.74 33.98 -16.05
N LEU A 504 11.30 33.11 -16.91
CA LEU A 504 12.57 33.34 -17.60
C LEU A 504 12.51 34.57 -18.53
N ARG A 505 11.38 34.79 -19.20
CA ARG A 505 11.15 35.99 -20.04
C ARG A 505 11.11 37.26 -19.20
N ARG A 506 10.39 37.27 -18.06
CA ARG A 506 10.38 38.43 -17.14
C ARG A 506 11.79 38.80 -16.66
N ARG A 507 12.63 37.82 -16.30
CA ARG A 507 14.04 38.07 -15.91
C ARG A 507 14.88 38.68 -17.04
N ARG A 508 14.66 38.31 -18.30
CA ARG A 508 15.33 38.89 -19.48
C ARG A 508 14.74 40.22 -19.97
N SER A 509 13.63 40.67 -19.40
CA SER A 509 12.98 41.95 -19.71
C SER A 509 13.04 42.97 -18.58
N ALA A 510 13.74 42.65 -17.48
CA ALA A 510 14.21 43.67 -16.55
C ALA A 510 15.30 44.49 -17.25
N PRO A 511 15.27 45.84 -17.19
CA PRO A 511 16.37 46.65 -17.69
C PRO A 511 17.63 46.39 -16.84
N GLU A 512 18.81 46.46 -17.45
CA GLU A 512 20.05 46.48 -16.68
C GLU A 512 20.06 47.72 -15.75
N PRO A 513 20.60 47.60 -14.53
CA PRO A 513 20.85 48.77 -13.69
C PRO A 513 21.87 49.65 -14.39
N GLN A 514 21.44 50.85 -14.81
CA GLN A 514 22.33 51.81 -15.46
C GLN A 514 23.52 52.12 -14.53
N SER A 515 24.73 51.90 -15.03
CA SER A 515 25.94 52.22 -14.28
C SER A 515 26.02 53.74 -14.05
N SER A 516 25.80 54.18 -12.81
CA SER A 516 25.92 55.58 -12.41
C SER A 516 27.40 55.96 -12.28
N ALA A 517 28.09 56.00 -13.42
CA ALA A 517 29.52 56.22 -13.53
C ALA A 517 29.84 57.36 -14.52
N ASP A 518 29.18 58.52 -14.38
CA ASP A 518 29.76 59.77 -14.87
C ASP A 518 29.18 61.05 -14.20
N ARG A 519 30.09 61.99 -13.88
CA ARG A 519 29.93 63.44 -13.66
C ARG A 519 29.13 63.98 -12.45
N ASN A 520 29.91 64.51 -11.50
CA ASN A 520 29.87 65.88 -10.95
C ASN A 520 28.60 66.72 -11.13
#